data_AF-A0A1X7H037-F1
#
_entry.id   AF-A0A1X7H037-F1
#
_cell.length_a   1.000
_cell.length_b   1.000
_cell.length_c   1.000
_cell.angle_alpha   90.00
_cell.angle_beta   90.00
_cell.angle_gamma   90.00
#
_symmetry.space_group_name_H-M   'P 1'
#
loop_
_entity.id
_entity.type
_entity.pdbx_description
1 polymer ?
#
loop_
_entity_poly.entity_id
_entity_poly.type
_entity_poly.pdbx_seq_one_letter_code
_entity_poly.pdbx_strand_id
1 'polypeptide(L)'
;MDSVKKIIEVEKLITAIYADEIHLYGSRPYYAQILKIIYHINLKTWKDEDLICDNETFIAHALGSNINAVTRGLNLPRETVRRKVNELIELDYVMRVDGKLYVTQKYRKPTFEKSVLFHKKMSNLA
;
A
#
# COMPACT_ATOMS: atom_id res chain seq x y z
N MET A 1 2.87 22.39 1.47
CA MET A 1 2.19 21.79 0.30
C MET A 1 0.72 21.58 0.67
N ASP A 2 -0.24 22.03 -0.15
CA ASP A 2 -1.67 21.95 0.20
C ASP A 2 -2.14 20.50 0.40
N SER A 3 -2.98 20.26 1.40
CA SER A 3 -3.39 18.92 1.84
C SER A 3 -4.07 18.13 0.71
N VAL A 4 -4.78 18.84 -0.17
CA VAL A 4 -5.44 18.28 -1.37
C VAL A 4 -4.43 17.79 -2.41
N LYS A 5 -3.36 18.57 -2.65
CA LYS A 5 -2.30 18.20 -3.60
C LYS A 5 -1.57 16.93 -3.16
N LYS A 6 -1.36 16.77 -1.85
CA LYS A 6 -0.75 15.58 -1.26
C LYS A 6 -1.64 14.33 -1.36
N ILE A 7 -2.95 14.47 -1.16
CA ILE A 7 -3.92 13.39 -1.37
C ILE A 7 -3.91 12.93 -2.83
N ILE A 8 -3.90 13.87 -3.77
CA ILE A 8 -3.81 13.58 -5.20
C ILE A 8 -2.51 12.85 -5.56
N GLU A 9 -1.37 13.22 -4.95
CA GLU A 9 -0.10 12.50 -5.15
C GLU A 9 -0.15 11.09 -4.58
N VAL A 10 -0.74 10.88 -3.41
CA VAL A 10 -0.97 9.54 -2.82
C VAL A 10 -1.89 8.69 -3.69
N GLU A 11 -2.98 9.26 -4.22
CA GLU A 11 -3.89 8.54 -5.10
C GLU A 11 -3.26 8.21 -6.46
N LYS A 12 -2.44 9.13 -7.00
CA LYS A 12 -1.64 8.87 -8.20
C LYS A 12 -0.58 7.80 -7.96
N LEU A 13 0.05 7.79 -6.78
CA LEU A 13 0.98 6.75 -6.35
C LEU A 13 0.26 5.40 -6.28
N ILE A 14 -0.90 5.34 -5.61
CA ILE A 14 -1.75 4.15 -5.50
C ILE A 14 -2.23 3.65 -6.87
N THR A 15 -2.46 4.55 -7.82
CA THR A 15 -2.92 4.21 -9.19
C THR A 15 -1.78 3.71 -10.08
N ALA A 16 -0.59 4.34 -10.00
CA ALA A 16 0.59 3.90 -10.74
C ALA A 16 1.05 2.49 -10.34
N ILE A 17 0.90 2.14 -9.06
CA ILE A 17 1.14 0.77 -8.54
C ILE A 17 0.28 -0.28 -9.29
N TYR A 18 -0.96 0.05 -9.62
CA TYR A 18 -1.91 -0.90 -10.23
C TYR A 18 -1.58 -1.28 -11.68
N ALA A 19 -0.89 -0.40 -12.41
CA ALA A 19 -0.57 -0.65 -13.81
C ALA A 19 0.51 -1.74 -13.97
N ASP A 20 1.41 -1.89 -12.99
CA ASP A 20 2.55 -2.83 -13.07
C ASP A 20 2.37 -4.12 -12.23
N GLU A 21 1.47 -4.14 -11.24
CA GLU A 21 1.34 -5.27 -10.30
C GLU A 21 0.72 -6.55 -10.90
N ILE A 22 0.03 -6.46 -12.04
CA ILE A 22 -0.45 -7.63 -12.80
C ILE A 22 0.74 -8.51 -13.24
N HIS A 23 1.89 -7.90 -13.51
CA HIS A 23 3.08 -8.62 -13.98
C HIS A 23 4.00 -9.14 -12.86
N LEU A 24 3.90 -8.61 -11.62
CA LEU A 24 4.82 -8.95 -10.52
C LEU A 24 4.37 -10.10 -9.62
N TYR A 25 3.07 -10.34 -9.46
CA TYR A 25 2.55 -11.36 -8.52
C TYR A 25 2.04 -12.65 -9.20
N GLY A 26 2.14 -12.74 -10.53
CA GLY A 26 1.67 -13.91 -11.30
C GLY A 26 0.21 -14.25 -11.02
N SER A 27 -0.14 -15.54 -11.05
CA SER A 27 -1.49 -16.09 -10.82
C SER A 27 -1.94 -16.09 -9.35
N ARG A 28 -1.32 -15.32 -8.44
CA ARG A 28 -1.72 -15.28 -7.02
C ARG A 28 -2.84 -14.25 -6.82
N PRO A 29 -4.11 -14.69 -6.69
CA PRO A 29 -5.21 -13.75 -6.65
C PRO A 29 -5.19 -12.95 -5.33
N TYR A 30 -5.58 -11.68 -5.45
CA TYR A 30 -5.89 -10.76 -4.34
C TYR A 30 -4.72 -10.10 -3.59
N TYR A 31 -3.46 -10.50 -3.76
CA TYR A 31 -2.34 -9.88 -3.02
C TYR A 31 -2.20 -8.38 -3.26
N ALA A 32 -2.10 -7.98 -4.54
CA ALA A 32 -2.04 -6.59 -4.95
C ALA A 32 -3.21 -5.77 -4.37
N GLN A 33 -4.42 -6.33 -4.47
CA GLN A 33 -5.62 -5.67 -3.98
C GLN A 33 -5.67 -5.55 -2.46
N ILE A 34 -5.16 -6.55 -1.72
CA ILE A 34 -5.02 -6.50 -0.27
C ILE A 34 -4.00 -5.43 0.14
N LEU A 35 -2.82 -5.42 -0.49
CA LEU A 35 -1.76 -4.45 -0.23
C LEU A 35 -2.24 -3.03 -0.48
N LYS A 36 -2.99 -2.79 -1.56
CA LYS A 36 -3.61 -1.49 -1.85
C LYS A 36 -4.51 -1.03 -0.72
N ILE A 37 -5.43 -1.87 -0.27
CA ILE A 37 -6.41 -1.47 0.74
C ILE A 37 -5.70 -1.17 2.06
N ILE A 38 -4.74 -2.01 2.46
CA ILE A 38 -3.94 -1.77 3.66
C ILE A 38 -3.20 -0.45 3.53
N TYR A 39 -2.48 -0.24 2.42
CA TYR A 39 -1.65 0.95 2.24
C TYR A 39 -2.48 2.22 2.13
N HIS A 40 -3.60 2.20 1.40
CA HIS A 40 -4.53 3.31 1.30
C HIS A 40 -5.05 3.72 2.68
N ILE A 41 -5.38 2.75 3.55
CA ILE A 41 -5.80 3.03 4.92
C ILE A 41 -4.62 3.61 5.72
N ASN A 42 -3.42 3.01 5.63
CA ASN A 42 -2.21 3.50 6.29
C ASN A 42 -1.93 4.98 5.99
N LEU A 43 -2.18 5.40 4.75
CA LEU A 43 -1.90 6.76 4.31
C LEU A 43 -2.98 7.79 4.63
N LYS A 44 -4.17 7.40 5.14
CA LYS A 44 -5.27 8.35 5.42
C LYS A 44 -4.90 9.46 6.40
N THR A 45 -4.03 9.17 7.36
CA THR A 45 -3.56 10.14 8.37
C THR A 45 -2.13 10.58 8.12
N TRP A 46 -1.53 10.19 6.99
CA TRP A 46 -0.12 10.41 6.73
C TRP A 46 0.17 11.89 6.46
N LYS A 47 0.81 12.53 7.43
CA LYS A 47 1.17 13.95 7.36
C LYS A 47 2.66 14.17 7.08
N ASP A 48 3.48 13.12 7.16
CA ASP A 48 4.92 13.20 6.99
C ASP A 48 5.36 13.34 5.52
N GLU A 49 6.52 13.94 5.29
CA GLU A 49 7.08 14.19 3.96
C GLU A 49 7.80 12.97 3.39
N ASP A 50 8.36 12.08 4.25
CA ASP A 50 9.13 10.93 3.80
C ASP A 50 8.34 9.60 3.84
N LEU A 51 7.87 9.17 2.67
CA LEU A 51 7.22 7.86 2.49
C LEU A 51 8.19 6.67 2.49
N ILE A 52 9.50 6.92 2.37
CA ILE A 52 10.57 5.90 2.36
C ILE A 52 11.12 5.65 3.77
N CYS A 53 10.63 6.36 4.79
CA CYS A 53 10.99 6.16 6.19
C CYS A 53 10.96 4.68 6.63
N ASP A 54 11.70 4.35 7.68
CA ASP A 54 11.72 3.01 8.27
C ASP A 54 10.34 2.57 8.79
N ASN A 55 10.22 1.31 9.19
CA ASN A 55 8.93 0.74 9.62
C ASN A 55 8.42 1.36 10.94
N GLU A 56 9.31 1.69 11.88
CA GLU A 56 8.92 2.23 13.19
C GLU A 56 8.34 3.65 13.02
N THR A 57 9.06 4.49 12.28
CA THR A 57 8.60 5.83 11.89
C THR A 57 7.26 5.74 11.14
N PHE A 58 7.11 4.79 10.22
CA PHE A 58 5.85 4.60 9.52
C PHE A 58 4.69 4.22 10.45
N ILE A 59 4.90 3.31 11.39
CA ILE A 59 3.85 2.89 12.34
C ILE A 59 3.40 4.05 13.21
N ALA A 60 4.32 4.91 13.65
CA ALA A 60 4.03 6.05 14.53
C ALA A 60 3.07 7.07 13.89
N HIS A 61 3.09 7.20 12.56
CA HIS A 61 2.34 8.23 11.83
C HIS A 61 1.20 7.68 10.94
N ALA A 62 1.22 6.38 10.62
CA ALA A 62 0.22 5.74 9.76
C ALA A 62 -1.03 5.24 10.53
N LEU A 63 -2.18 5.24 9.85
CA LEU A 63 -3.40 4.64 10.38
C LEU A 63 -3.40 3.12 10.16
N GLY A 64 -3.30 2.33 11.22
CA GLY A 64 -3.29 0.87 11.09
C GLY A 64 -4.62 0.30 10.53
N SER A 65 -4.50 -0.61 9.57
CA SER A 65 -5.64 -1.30 8.94
C SER A 65 -6.04 -2.57 9.71
N ASN A 66 -7.11 -3.23 9.29
CA ASN A 66 -7.57 -4.51 9.85
C ASN A 66 -8.19 -5.42 8.80
N ILE A 67 -8.28 -6.72 9.11
CA ILE A 67 -8.82 -7.75 8.21
C ILE A 67 -10.24 -7.40 7.73
N ASN A 68 -11.09 -6.85 8.60
CA ASN A 68 -12.48 -6.53 8.24
C ASN A 68 -12.55 -5.40 7.19
N ALA A 69 -11.66 -4.42 7.27
CA ALA A 69 -11.55 -3.36 6.28
C ALA A 69 -11.17 -3.92 4.89
N VAL A 70 -10.23 -4.87 4.86
CA VAL A 70 -9.82 -5.55 3.62
C VAL A 70 -10.94 -6.45 3.08
N THR A 71 -11.61 -7.22 3.93
CA THR A 71 -12.80 -8.03 3.57
C THR A 71 -13.88 -7.19 2.91
N ARG A 72 -14.24 -6.03 3.49
CA ARG A 72 -15.23 -5.13 2.89
C ARG A 72 -14.76 -4.55 1.57
N GLY A 73 -13.49 -4.17 1.47
CA GLY A 73 -12.94 -3.59 0.24
C GLY A 73 -12.85 -4.58 -0.93
N LEU A 74 -12.75 -5.89 -0.66
CA LEU A 74 -12.64 -6.92 -1.71
C LEU A 74 -13.90 -7.77 -1.90
N ASN A 75 -14.89 -7.64 -1.02
CA ASN A 75 -16.05 -8.53 -0.95
C ASN A 75 -15.65 -10.02 -0.90
N LEU A 76 -14.68 -10.35 -0.05
CA LEU A 76 -14.16 -11.71 0.13
C LEU A 76 -14.44 -12.26 1.53
N PRO A 77 -14.61 -13.59 1.70
CA PRO A 77 -14.73 -14.19 3.02
C PRO A 77 -13.57 -13.80 3.95
N ARG A 78 -13.89 -13.50 5.22
CA ARG A 78 -12.90 -13.10 6.23
C ARG A 78 -11.74 -14.08 6.34
N GLU A 79 -12.04 -15.37 6.27
CA GLU A 79 -11.03 -16.42 6.36
C GLU A 79 -10.09 -16.44 5.16
N THR A 80 -10.61 -16.21 3.95
CA THR A 80 -9.80 -16.04 2.74
C THR A 80 -8.84 -14.86 2.87
N VAL A 81 -9.34 -13.71 3.35
CA VAL A 81 -8.50 -12.51 3.57
C VAL A 81 -7.45 -12.76 4.64
N ARG A 82 -7.84 -13.40 5.76
CA ARG A 82 -6.92 -13.74 6.85
C ARG A 82 -5.75 -14.59 6.36
N ARG A 83 -6.04 -15.67 5.61
CA ARG A 83 -5.01 -16.54 5.04
C ARG A 83 -4.08 -15.75 4.12
N LYS A 84 -4.63 -14.94 3.22
CA LYS A 84 -3.84 -14.14 2.26
C LYS A 84 -2.99 -13.07 2.93
N VAL A 85 -3.51 -12.41 3.98
CA VAL A 85 -2.73 -11.47 4.79
C VAL A 85 -1.60 -12.18 5.53
N ASN A 86 -1.82 -13.37 6.07
CA ASN A 86 -0.76 -14.15 6.71
C ASN A 86 0.35 -14.52 5.71
N GLU A 87 -0.01 -14.95 4.50
CA GLU A 87 0.97 -15.19 3.43
C GLU A 87 1.77 -13.91 3.11
N LEU A 88 1.14 -12.73 3.09
CA LEU A 88 1.83 -11.45 2.89
C LEU A 88 2.73 -11.04 4.06
N ILE A 89 2.43 -11.49 5.28
CA ILE A 89 3.28 -11.30 6.45
C ILE A 89 4.52 -12.20 6.36
N GLU A 90 4.34 -13.47 5.99
CA GLU A 90 5.46 -14.40 5.75
C GLU A 90 6.40 -13.90 4.64
N LEU A 91 5.86 -13.21 3.64
CA LEU A 91 6.62 -12.58 2.56
C LEU A 91 7.22 -11.21 2.92
N ASP A 92 7.01 -10.73 4.14
CA ASP A 92 7.49 -9.43 4.63
C ASP A 92 6.96 -8.23 3.82
N TYR A 93 5.78 -8.35 3.21
CA TYR A 93 5.10 -7.22 2.56
C TYR A 93 4.12 -6.50 3.49
N VAL A 94 3.62 -7.22 4.50
CA VAL A 94 2.73 -6.70 5.55
C VAL A 94 3.32 -7.03 6.90
N MET A 95 3.17 -6.12 7.85
CA MET A 95 3.49 -6.35 9.26
C MET A 95 2.25 -6.16 10.12
N ARG A 96 2.19 -6.90 11.23
CA ARG A 96 1.12 -6.79 12.22
C ARG A 96 1.69 -6.26 13.53
N VAL A 97 1.15 -5.13 14.00
CA VAL A 97 1.55 -4.46 15.23
C VAL A 97 0.29 -4.09 15.99
N ASP A 98 0.18 -4.52 17.25
CA ASP A 98 -0.99 -4.30 18.13
C ASP A 98 -2.33 -4.65 17.46
N GLY A 99 -2.37 -5.75 16.71
CA GLY A 99 -3.56 -6.23 16.00
C GLY A 99 -3.91 -5.44 14.73
N LYS A 100 -3.15 -4.40 14.39
CA LYS A 100 -3.31 -3.59 13.17
C LYS A 100 -2.34 -4.02 12.09
N LEU A 101 -2.71 -3.76 10.83
CA LEU A 101 -1.94 -4.11 9.64
C LEU A 101 -1.31 -2.89 9.00
N TYR A 102 -0.05 -3.03 8.62
CA TYR A 102 0.75 -2.01 7.95
C TYR A 102 1.52 -2.64 6.80
N VAL A 103 1.71 -1.91 5.70
CA VAL A 103 2.68 -2.34 4.68
C VAL A 103 4.11 -2.03 5.13
N THR A 104 5.04 -2.92 4.82
CA THR A 104 6.45 -2.77 5.20
C THR A 104 7.19 -1.84 4.23
N GLN A 105 8.38 -1.38 4.64
CA GLN A 105 9.29 -0.63 3.78
C GLN A 105 9.65 -1.41 2.49
N LYS A 106 9.74 -2.75 2.57
CA LYS A 106 9.95 -3.65 1.42
C LYS A 106 8.89 -3.47 0.33
N TYR A 107 7.64 -3.20 0.72
CA TYR A 107 6.58 -2.85 -0.22
C TYR A 107 6.64 -1.36 -0.61
N ARG A 108 6.76 -0.46 0.37
CA ARG A 108 6.63 1.00 0.16
C ARG A 108 7.72 1.62 -0.71
N LYS A 109 8.99 1.25 -0.50
CA LYS A 109 10.12 1.87 -1.21
C LYS A 109 10.10 1.63 -2.72
N PRO A 110 10.06 0.37 -3.23
CA PRO A 110 10.00 0.13 -4.68
C PRO A 110 8.70 0.67 -5.29
N THR A 111 7.61 0.68 -4.51
CA THR A 111 6.33 1.29 -4.88
C THR A 111 6.47 2.79 -5.14
N PHE A 112 7.12 3.51 -4.23
CA PHE A 112 7.36 4.94 -4.39
C PHE A 112 8.27 5.23 -5.58
N GLU A 113 9.39 4.51 -5.72
CA GLU A 113 10.33 4.67 -6.84
C GLU A 113 9.66 4.49 -8.20
N LYS A 114 8.82 3.46 -8.35
CA LYS A 114 8.03 3.23 -9.57
C LYS A 114 7.05 4.35 -9.84
N SER A 115 6.38 4.87 -8.82
CA SER A 115 5.44 5.98 -8.98
C SER A 115 6.14 7.23 -9.50
N VAL A 116 7.34 7.55 -9.00
CA VAL A 116 8.14 8.68 -9.46
C VAL A 116 8.58 8.47 -10.91
N LEU A 117 9.04 7.27 -11.25
CA LEU A 117 9.44 6.91 -12.61
C LEU A 117 8.26 7.02 -13.60
N PHE A 118 7.08 6.54 -13.22
CA PHE A 118 5.86 6.63 -14.02
C PHE A 118 5.53 8.10 -14.33
N HIS A 119 5.56 8.97 -13.33
CA HIS A 119 5.30 10.40 -13.53
C HIS A 119 6.34 11.07 -14.44
N LYS A 120 7.63 10.75 -14.28
CA LYS A 120 8.69 11.26 -15.15
C LYS A 120 8.51 10.82 -16.61
N LYS A 121 8.06 9.59 -16.84
CA LYS A 121 7.74 9.11 -18.20
C LYS A 121 6.54 9.88 -18.78
N MET A 122 5.48 10.05 -18.01
CA MET A 122 4.28 10.77 -18.45
C MET A 122 4.55 12.25 -18.73
N SER A 123 5.39 12.92 -17.93
CA SER A 123 5.76 14.33 -18.16
C SER A 123 6.62 14.53 -19.41
N ASN A 124 7.37 13.51 -19.83
CA ASN A 124 8.19 13.56 -21.04
C ASN A 124 7.41 13.22 -22.31
N LEU A 125 6.15 12.77 -22.16
CA LEU A 125 5.23 12.44 -23.26
C LEU A 125 4.19 13.55 -23.52
N ALA A 126 4.16 14.58 -22.67
CA ALA A 126 3.30 15.75 -22.77
C ALA A 126 4.09 16.95 -23.31
#